data_AF-A0A959NWE2-F1
#
_entry.id   AF-A0A959NWE2-F1
#
_cell.length_a   1.000
_cell.length_b   1.000
_cell.length_c   1.000
_cell.angle_alpha   90.00
_cell.angle_beta   90.00
_cell.angle_gamma   90.00
#
_symmetry.space_group_name_H-M   'P 1'
#
loop_
_entity.id
_entity.type
_entity.pdbx_description
1 polymer ?
#
loop_
_entity_poly.entity_id
_entity_poly.type
_entity_poly.pdbx_seq_one_letter_code
_entity_poly.pdbx_strand_id
1 'polypeptide(L)'
;MKKDSSNKLTLIGSISLGTGVMIGAGIFALMGQVAELAGSLFPIAFLVGGIVTGLSAYSYVKFSNAYPSSGGVAKFLRKAYGPGTVTGT
;
A
#
# COMPACT_ATOMS: atom_id res chain seq x y z
N MET A 1 13.22 7.16 32.16
CA MET A 1 12.74 7.28 30.76
C MET A 1 11.57 6.33 30.56
N LYS A 2 10.34 6.85 30.63
CA LYS A 2 9.10 6.09 30.47
C LYS A 2 8.87 5.93 28.96
N LYS A 3 8.85 4.70 28.47
CA LYS A 3 8.68 4.38 27.05
C LYS A 3 7.21 4.56 26.70
N ASP A 4 6.85 5.71 26.15
CA ASP A 4 5.47 6.05 25.85
C ASP A 4 4.90 5.17 24.73
N SER A 5 3.97 4.29 25.11
CA SER A 5 3.13 3.46 24.23
C SER A 5 2.13 4.27 23.39
N SER A 6 2.22 5.61 23.41
CA SER A 6 1.24 6.58 22.92
C SER A 6 1.22 6.76 21.39
N ASN A 7 2.30 6.41 20.68
CA ASN A 7 2.45 6.69 19.23
C ASN A 7 2.24 5.48 18.31
N LYS A 8 1.54 4.43 18.75
CA LYS A 8 1.27 3.24 17.91
C LYS A 8 -0.17 3.26 17.43
N LEU A 9 -0.38 3.17 16.11
CA LEU A 9 -1.71 2.96 15.56
C LEU A 9 -2.25 1.60 15.97
N THR A 10 -3.53 1.56 16.33
CA THR A 10 -4.27 0.32 16.51
C THR A 10 -4.45 -0.38 15.15
N LEU A 11 -4.66 -1.69 15.14
CA LEU A 11 -4.86 -2.44 13.90
C LEU A 11 -6.01 -1.84 13.06
N ILE A 12 -7.13 -1.52 13.70
CA ILE A 12 -8.27 -0.86 13.07
C ILE A 12 -7.91 0.54 12.55
N GLY A 13 -7.12 1.30 13.32
CA GLY A 13 -6.62 2.61 12.87
C GLY A 13 -5.74 2.50 11.62
N SER A 14 -4.85 1.52 11.57
CA SER A 14 -4.00 1.27 10.40
C SER A 14 -4.81 0.81 9.17
N ILE A 15 -5.81 -0.06 9.36
CA ILE A 15 -6.69 -0.50 8.27
C ILE A 15 -7.47 0.70 7.72
N SER A 16 -8.12 1.46 8.60
CA SER A 16 -8.91 2.64 8.22
C SER A 16 -8.07 3.68 7.48
N LEU A 17 -6.85 3.94 7.96
CA LEU A 17 -5.91 4.85 7.29
C LEU A 17 -5.58 4.38 5.87
N GLY A 18 -5.24 3.11 5.70
CA GLY A 18 -4.91 2.55 4.38
C GLY A 18 -6.11 2.55 3.42
N THR A 19 -7.27 2.05 3.87
CA THR A 19 -8.47 1.98 3.04
C THR A 19 -9.02 3.36 2.69
N GLY A 20 -8.94 4.33 3.61
CA GLY A 20 -9.40 5.70 3.38
C GLY A 20 -8.61 6.38 2.26
N VAL A 21 -7.28 6.23 2.26
CA VAL A 21 -6.42 6.77 1.19
C VAL A 21 -6.73 6.07 -0.15
N MET A 22 -6.90 4.75 -0.16
CA MET A 22 -7.18 4.00 -1.39
C MET A 22 -8.54 4.35 -2.00
N ILE A 23 -9.58 4.51 -1.18
CA ILE A 23 -10.91 4.93 -1.64
C ILE A 23 -10.88 6.38 -2.14
N GLY A 24 -10.24 7.28 -1.38
CA GLY A 24 -10.11 8.69 -1.76
C GLY A 24 -9.38 8.89 -3.08
N ALA A 25 -8.18 8.34 -3.21
CA ALA A 25 -7.34 8.52 -4.38
C ALA A 25 -7.81 7.67 -5.58
N GLY A 26 -8.31 6.46 -5.37
CA GLY A 26 -8.70 5.56 -6.46
C GLY A 26 -10.12 5.81 -6.93
N ILE A 27 -11.09 5.65 -6.01
CA ILE A 27 -12.52 5.61 -6.36
C ILE A 27 -13.05 7.00 -6.68
N PHE A 28 -12.71 8.01 -5.88
CA PHE A 28 -13.26 9.35 -6.13
C PHE A 28 -12.50 10.13 -7.20
N ALA A 29 -11.19 9.93 -7.36
CA ALA A 29 -10.42 10.71 -8.33
C ALA A 29 -10.41 10.10 -9.75
N LEU A 30 -10.36 8.77 -9.89
CA LEU A 30 -10.06 8.13 -11.19
C LEU A 30 -11.18 7.22 -11.69
N MET A 31 -12.20 6.92 -10.89
CA MET A 31 -13.15 5.86 -11.23
C MET A 31 -14.03 6.18 -12.43
N GLY A 32 -14.43 7.45 -12.60
CA GLY A 32 -15.22 7.88 -13.76
C GLY A 32 -14.50 7.62 -15.08
N GLN A 33 -13.20 7.99 -15.16
CA GLN A 33 -12.38 7.77 -16.36
C GLN A 33 -12.18 6.29 -16.64
N VAL A 34 -11.93 5.48 -15.60
CA VAL A 34 -11.77 4.03 -15.76
C VAL A 34 -13.08 3.37 -16.20
N ALA A 35 -14.22 3.83 -15.68
CA ALA A 35 -15.54 3.32 -16.08
C ALA A 35 -15.89 3.70 -17.53
N GLU A 36 -15.53 4.91 -17.98
CA GLU A 36 -15.71 5.33 -19.37
C GLU A 36 -14.86 4.48 -20.34
N LEU A 37 -13.61 4.21 -19.98
CA LEU A 37 -12.69 3.40 -20.80
C LEU A 37 -13.06 1.90 -20.79
N ALA A 38 -13.46 1.35 -19.65
CA ALA A 38 -13.76 -0.08 -19.50
C ALA A 38 -15.21 -0.44 -19.87
N GLY A 39 -16.12 0.53 -19.89
CA GLY A 39 -17.53 0.31 -20.21
C GLY A 39 -18.18 -0.77 -19.34
N SER A 40 -18.87 -1.72 -19.98
CA SER A 40 -19.54 -2.83 -19.28
C SER A 40 -18.59 -3.83 -18.63
N LEU A 41 -17.31 -3.87 -19.04
CA LEU A 41 -16.29 -4.74 -18.45
C LEU A 41 -15.69 -4.15 -17.16
N PHE A 42 -16.09 -2.94 -16.78
CA PHE A 42 -15.58 -2.25 -15.60
C PHE A 42 -15.52 -3.11 -14.32
N PRO A 43 -16.59 -3.85 -13.92
CA PRO A 43 -16.53 -4.68 -12.72
C PRO A 43 -15.51 -5.82 -12.81
N ILE A 44 -15.34 -6.39 -14.00
CA ILE A 44 -14.39 -7.48 -14.26
C ILE A 44 -12.95 -6.94 -14.20
N ALA A 45 -12.70 -5.78 -14.82
CA ALA A 45 -11.40 -5.11 -14.75
C ALA A 45 -11.02 -4.79 -13.30
N PHE A 46 -11.99 -4.35 -12.49
CA PHE A 46 -11.79 -4.09 -11.06
C PHE A 46 -11.45 -5.37 -10.28
N LEU A 47 -12.12 -6.48 -10.59
CA LEU A 47 -11.86 -7.79 -9.97
C LEU A 47 -10.45 -8.29 -10.28
N VAL A 48 -10.03 -8.21 -11.55
CA VAL A 48 -8.68 -8.57 -12.00
C VAL A 48 -7.63 -7.68 -11.32
N GLY A 49 -7.88 -6.37 -11.25
CA GLY A 49 -7.02 -5.43 -10.52
C GLY A 49 -6.88 -5.79 -9.03
N GLY A 50 -7.97 -6.25 -8.41
CA GLY A 50 -7.97 -6.76 -7.04
C GLY A 50 -7.07 -7.99 -6.85
N ILE A 51 -7.12 -8.94 -7.79
CA ILE A 51 -6.25 -10.14 -7.76
C ILE A 51 -4.78 -9.74 -7.85
N VAL A 52 -4.42 -8.89 -8.82
CA VAL A 52 -3.04 -8.41 -9.00
C VAL A 52 -2.54 -7.63 -7.78
N THR A 53 -3.40 -6.79 -7.20
CA THR A 53 -3.10 -6.06 -5.97
C THR A 53 -2.91 -7.00 -4.79
N GLY A 54 -3.71 -8.08 -4.69
CA GLY A 54 -3.57 -9.10 -3.65
C GLY A 54 -2.22 -9.82 -3.67
N LEU A 55 -1.71 -10.17 -4.86
CA LEU A 55 -0.37 -10.75 -5.02
C LEU A 55 0.73 -9.79 -4.55
N SER A 56 0.57 -8.50 -4.88
CA SER A 56 1.49 -7.45 -4.44
C SER A 56 1.44 -7.27 -2.92
N ALA A 57 0.25 -7.22 -2.33
CA ALA A 57 0.04 -7.10 -0.90
C ALA A 57 0.66 -8.25 -0.13
N TYR A 58 0.53 -9.50 -0.62
CA TYR A 58 1.15 -10.67 0.00
C TYR A 58 2.68 -10.53 0.10
N SER A 59 3.31 -10.07 -0.99
CA SER A 59 4.76 -9.84 -1.03
C SER A 59 5.18 -8.77 -0.01
N TYR A 60 4.40 -7.69 0.10
CA TYR A 60 4.62 -6.63 1.09
C TYR A 60 4.46 -7.11 2.53
N VAL A 61 3.45 -7.93 2.82
CA VAL A 61 3.22 -8.48 4.18
C VAL A 61 4.37 -9.38 4.59
N LYS A 62 4.80 -10.31 3.71
CA LYS A 62 5.89 -11.24 4.01
C LYS A 62 7.20 -10.51 4.30
N PHE A 63 7.53 -9.48 3.51
CA PHE A 63 8.73 -8.68 3.75
C PHE A 63 8.62 -7.79 4.99
N SER A 64 7.48 -7.14 5.21
CA SER A 64 7.27 -6.27 6.38
C SER A 64 7.38 -7.07 7.69
N ASN A 65 6.93 -8.33 7.70
CA ASN A 65 7.10 -9.24 8.82
C ASN A 65 8.57 -9.63 9.03
N ALA A 66 9.33 -9.90 7.96
CA ALA A 66 10.76 -10.21 8.06
C ALA A 66 11.60 -9.00 8.46
N TYR A 67 11.19 -7.81 8.06
CA TYR A 67 11.92 -6.56 8.25
C TYR A 67 10.99 -5.44 8.74
N PRO A 68 10.56 -5.44 10.02
CA PRO A 68 9.73 -4.38 10.57
C PRO A 68 10.47 -3.04 10.56
N SER A 69 9.89 -2.01 9.94
CA SER A 69 10.38 -0.63 9.95
C SER A 69 9.32 0.33 9.43
N SER A 70 9.35 1.56 9.93
CA SER A 70 8.51 2.66 9.49
C SER A 70 8.84 3.21 8.09
N GLY A 71 9.91 2.72 7.44
CA GLY A 71 10.39 3.24 6.15
C GLY A 71 9.65 2.73 4.91
N GLY A 72 8.72 1.80 5.04
CA GLY A 72 7.90 1.29 3.93
C GLY A 72 8.72 0.81 2.73
N VAL A 73 8.34 1.24 1.52
CA VAL A 73 8.98 0.85 0.24
C VAL A 73 10.44 1.32 0.15
N ALA A 74 10.81 2.41 0.81
CA ALA A 74 12.21 2.87 0.84
C ALA A 74 13.12 1.82 1.50
N LYS A 75 12.63 1.11 2.52
CA LYS A 75 13.38 0.00 3.14
C LYS A 75 13.59 -1.17 2.17
N PHE A 76 12.58 -1.46 1.34
CA PHE A 76 12.67 -2.47 0.29
C PHE A 76 13.81 -2.14 -0.68
N LEU A 77 13.80 -0.91 -1.21
CA LEU A 77 14.81 -0.42 -2.14
C LEU A 77 16.21 -0.45 -1.51
N ARG A 78 16.36 0.08 -0.29
CA ARG A 78 17.65 0.08 0.43
C ARG A 78 18.18 -1.32 0.73
N LYS A 79 17.29 -2.31 0.91
CA LYS A 79 17.70 -3.70 1.13
C LYS A 79 18.05 -4.42 -0.18
N ALA A 80 17.36 -4.09 -1.27
CA ALA A 80 17.60 -4.69 -2.58
C ALA A 80 18.87 -4.14 -3.26
N TYR A 81 19.10 -2.83 -3.18
CA TYR A 81 20.16 -2.16 -3.94
C TYR A 81 21.32 -1.62 -3.07
N GLY A 82 21.24 -1.77 -1.73
CA GLY A 82 22.21 -1.19 -0.81
C GLY A 82 22.04 0.33 -0.62
N PRO A 83 22.76 0.96 0.30
CA PRO A 83 22.69 2.40 0.52
C PRO A 83 23.30 3.17 -0.67
N GLY A 84 22.48 3.97 -1.33
CA GLY A 84 22.88 4.84 -2.45
C GLY A 84 21.74 5.79 -2.87
N THR A 85 22.02 6.75 -3.76
CA THR A 85 21.07 7.80 -4.21
C THR A 85 19.76 7.21 -4.76
N VAL A 86 19.81 6.03 -5.37
CA VAL A 86 18.65 5.29 -5.90
C VAL A 86 17.72 4.75 -4.81
N THR A 87 18.24 4.63 -3.57
CA THR A 87 17.53 4.08 -2.40
C THR A 87 17.21 5.13 -1.34
N GLY A 88 17.57 6.40 -1.59
CA GLY A 88 17.50 7.48 -0.62
C GLY A 88 18.51 7.28 0.52
N THR A 89 19.74 7.77 0.33
CA THR A 89 20.48 8.37 1.46
C THR A 89 19.65 9.48 2.07
#